data_AF-A0A5H8WYR8-F1
#
_entry.id   AF-A0A5H8WYR8-F1
#
_cell.length_a   1.000
_cell.length_b   1.000
_cell.length_c   1.000
_cell.angle_alpha   90.00
_cell.angle_beta   90.00
_cell.angle_gamma   90.00
#
_symmetry.space_group_name_H-M   'P 1'
#
loop_
_entity.id
_entity.type
_entity.pdbx_description
1 polymer ?
#
loop_
_entity_poly.entity_id
_entity_poly.type
_entity_poly.pdbx_seq_one_letter_code
_entity_poly.pdbx_strand_id
1 'polypeptide(L)'
;MDIGLLITSLKSGLGALSAVQSNEVLRERIAFIGEQIDVLQKAHAAAEQKLAEAEAKNIELTKQIEAYRAKEQFVEHMGAAFRKNPSGGYVNAVYCPNCHKQVGSGFDDFPYHCGSCGWTSRFEARETERIMKSLPG
;
A
#
# COMPACT_ATOMS: atom_id res chain seq x y z
N MET A 1 25.11 -12.80 -1.42
CA MET A 1 25.96 -13.45 -2.43
C MET A 1 25.76 -12.69 -3.71
N ASP A 2 26.82 -12.10 -4.24
CA ASP A 2 26.73 -11.20 -5.39
C ASP A 2 26.64 -12.02 -6.69
N ILE A 3 25.46 -11.96 -7.32
CA ILE A 3 25.17 -12.69 -8.57
C ILE A 3 26.13 -12.26 -9.68
N GLY A 4 26.63 -11.01 -9.65
CA GLY A 4 27.62 -10.51 -10.61
C GLY A 4 28.97 -11.20 -10.49
N LEU A 5 29.40 -11.53 -9.27
CA LEU A 5 30.65 -12.29 -9.02
C LEU A 5 30.54 -13.75 -9.47
N LEU A 6 29.36 -14.35 -9.32
CA LEU A 6 29.06 -15.67 -9.85
C LEU A 6 29.09 -15.66 -11.38
N ILE A 7 28.33 -14.79 -12.04
CA ILE A 7 28.27 -14.71 -13.51
C ILE A 7 29.68 -14.50 -14.13
N THR A 8 30.50 -13.66 -13.50
CA THR A 8 31.87 -13.39 -13.97
C THR A 8 32.77 -14.63 -13.85
N SER A 9 32.73 -15.32 -12.70
CA SER A 9 33.50 -16.56 -12.51
C SER A 9 33.07 -17.67 -13.47
N LEU A 10 31.77 -17.75 -13.76
CA LEU A 10 31.19 -18.74 -14.68
C LEU A 10 31.63 -18.49 -16.13
N LYS A 11 31.66 -17.22 -16.57
CA LYS A 11 32.19 -16.83 -17.88
C LYS A 11 33.67 -17.21 -18.05
N SER A 12 34.48 -16.93 -17.03
CA SER A 12 35.92 -17.22 -17.07
C SER A 12 36.22 -18.71 -17.12
N GLY A 13 35.51 -19.53 -16.32
CA GLY A 13 35.66 -20.99 -16.34
C GLY A 13 35.25 -21.63 -17.66
N LEU A 14 34.12 -21.21 -18.24
CA LEU A 14 33.65 -21.72 -19.53
C LEU A 14 34.63 -21.43 -20.69
N GLY A 15 35.30 -20.28 -20.64
CA GLY A 15 36.29 -19.83 -21.62
C GLY A 15 37.60 -20.61 -21.56
N ALA A 16 38.06 -21.01 -20.38
CA ALA A 16 39.27 -21.85 -20.25
C ALA A 16 39.04 -23.28 -20.78
N LEU A 17 37.83 -23.82 -20.56
CA LEU A 17 37.44 -25.16 -21.00
C LEU A 17 37.10 -25.25 -22.50
N SER A 18 36.95 -24.12 -23.23
CA SER A 18 36.63 -24.13 -24.67
C SER A 18 37.83 -24.44 -25.57
N ALA A 19 39.04 -24.26 -25.05
CA ALA A 19 40.28 -24.39 -25.81
C ALA A 19 40.76 -25.84 -25.97
N VAL A 20 40.16 -26.82 -25.29
CA VAL A 20 40.62 -28.23 -25.26
C VAL A 20 39.46 -29.17 -25.62
N GLN A 21 39.59 -29.92 -26.73
CA GLN A 21 38.61 -30.90 -27.20
C GLN A 21 39.01 -32.33 -26.80
N SER A 22 38.93 -32.67 -25.51
CA SER A 22 39.01 -34.07 -25.06
C SER A 22 37.67 -34.50 -24.44
N ASN A 23 37.35 -35.80 -24.51
CA ASN A 23 36.12 -36.35 -23.93
C ASN A 23 36.01 -36.08 -22.42
N GLU A 24 37.14 -35.99 -21.71
CA GLU A 24 37.17 -35.67 -20.28
C GLU A 24 36.78 -34.21 -20.02
N VAL A 25 37.30 -33.27 -20.82
CA VAL A 25 36.96 -31.83 -20.73
C VAL A 25 35.48 -31.59 -21.07
N LEU A 26 34.92 -32.35 -22.00
CA LEU A 26 33.48 -32.28 -22.31
C LEU A 26 32.61 -32.79 -21.15
N ARG A 27 33.04 -33.82 -20.40
CA ARG A 27 32.35 -34.31 -19.20
C ARG A 27 32.38 -33.28 -18.08
N GLU A 28 33.53 -32.67 -17.81
CA GLU A 28 33.66 -31.60 -16.82
C GLU A 28 32.77 -30.40 -17.17
N ARG A 29 32.67 -30.04 -18.46
CA ARG A 29 31.74 -29.00 -18.92
C ARG A 29 30.29 -29.33 -18.65
N ILE A 30 29.87 -30.57 -18.92
CA ILE A 30 28.48 -30.99 -18.67
C ILE A 30 28.18 -30.94 -17.17
N ALA A 31 29.09 -31.41 -16.33
CA ALA A 31 28.96 -31.34 -14.87
C ALA A 31 28.86 -29.88 -14.40
N PHE A 32 29.76 -29.01 -14.87
CA PHE A 32 29.77 -27.59 -14.53
C PHE A 32 28.51 -26.85 -14.98
N ILE A 33 28.00 -27.15 -16.18
CA ILE A 33 26.72 -26.60 -16.66
C ILE A 33 25.56 -27.09 -15.78
N GLY A 34 25.57 -28.36 -15.36
CA GLY A 34 24.59 -28.91 -14.44
C GLY A 34 24.57 -28.18 -13.09
N GLU A 35 25.74 -27.94 -12.50
CA GLU A 35 25.87 -27.17 -11.26
C GLU A 35 25.36 -25.73 -11.42
N GLN A 36 25.65 -25.09 -12.57
CA GLN A 36 25.13 -23.74 -12.85
C GLN A 36 23.62 -23.70 -12.97
N ILE A 37 23.02 -24.69 -13.63
CA ILE A 37 21.57 -24.79 -13.75
C ILE A 37 20.93 -24.92 -12.37
N ASP A 38 21.49 -25.75 -11.49
CA ASP A 38 20.99 -25.94 -10.13
C ASP A 38 21.09 -24.65 -9.29
N VAL A 39 22.21 -23.92 -9.38
CA VAL A 39 22.38 -22.63 -8.71
C VAL A 39 21.37 -21.59 -9.22
N LEU A 40 21.17 -21.52 -10.54
CA LEU A 40 20.21 -20.60 -11.15
C LEU A 40 18.76 -20.93 -10.77
N GLN A 41 18.39 -22.21 -10.75
CA GLN A 41 17.07 -22.65 -10.33
C GLN A 41 16.79 -22.30 -8.86
N LYS A 42 17.76 -22.52 -7.97
CA LYS A 42 17.64 -22.15 -6.56
C LYS A 42 17.54 -20.64 -6.36
N ALA A 43 18.34 -19.87 -7.09
CA ALA A 43 18.29 -18.41 -7.04
C ALA A 43 16.96 -17.86 -7.57
N HIS A 44 16.43 -18.46 -8.65
CA HIS A 44 15.12 -18.12 -9.21
C HIS A 44 14.00 -18.36 -8.21
N ALA A 45 13.92 -19.56 -7.63
CA ALA A 45 12.91 -19.90 -6.63
C ALA A 45 12.97 -18.95 -5.41
N ALA A 46 14.17 -18.62 -4.94
CA ALA A 46 14.35 -17.66 -3.84
C ALA A 46 13.93 -16.22 -4.22
N ALA A 47 14.14 -15.82 -5.48
CA ALA A 47 13.72 -14.52 -5.98
C ALA A 47 12.20 -14.44 -6.12
N GLU A 48 11.56 -15.48 -6.67
CA GLU A 48 10.09 -15.59 -6.77
C GLU A 48 9.42 -15.52 -5.39
N GLN A 49 9.97 -16.23 -4.40
CA GLN A 49 9.45 -16.17 -3.03
C GLN A 49 9.54 -14.74 -2.46
N LYS A 50 10.68 -14.06 -2.61
CA LYS A 50 10.85 -12.69 -2.13
C LYS A 50 9.93 -11.71 -2.85
N LEU A 51 9.70 -11.92 -4.15
CA LEU A 51 8.77 -11.10 -4.94
C LEU A 51 7.34 -11.25 -4.40
N ALA A 52 6.88 -12.48 -4.21
CA ALA A 52 5.56 -12.75 -3.65
C ALA A 52 5.38 -12.15 -2.25
N GLU A 53 6.39 -12.26 -1.38
CA GLU A 53 6.37 -11.64 -0.05
C GLU A 53 6.32 -10.11 -0.11
N ALA A 54 7.05 -9.49 -1.05
CA ALA A 54 7.07 -8.05 -1.24
C ALA A 54 5.75 -7.52 -1.81
N GLU A 55 5.15 -8.24 -2.77
CA GLU A 55 3.83 -7.90 -3.32
C GLU A 55 2.75 -7.99 -2.25
N ALA A 56 2.74 -9.06 -1.44
CA ALA A 56 1.80 -9.20 -0.33
C ALA A 56 1.90 -8.03 0.67
N LYS A 57 3.14 -7.63 1.03
CA LYS A 57 3.38 -6.47 1.90
C LYS A 57 2.92 -5.16 1.25
N ASN A 58 3.16 -4.96 -0.04
CA ASN A 58 2.70 -3.77 -0.75
C ASN A 58 1.17 -3.65 -0.78
N ILE A 59 0.47 -4.76 -1.01
CA ILE A 59 -1.00 -4.78 -0.98
C ILE A 59 -1.51 -4.41 0.42
N GLU A 60 -0.91 -4.98 1.47
CA GLU A 60 -1.29 -4.70 2.85
C GLU A 60 -1.04 -3.24 3.23
N LEU A 61 0.16 -2.71 2.93
CA LEU A 61 0.49 -1.31 3.20
C LEU A 61 -0.39 -0.34 2.43
N THR A 62 -0.75 -0.67 1.18
CA THR A 62 -1.66 0.15 0.38
C THR A 62 -3.03 0.23 1.04
N LYS A 63 -3.60 -0.91 1.48
CA LYS A 63 -4.86 -0.93 2.23
C LYS A 63 -4.79 -0.11 3.51
N GLN A 64 -3.69 -0.20 4.26
CA GLN A 64 -3.50 0.59 5.47
C GLN A 64 -3.44 2.09 5.15
N ILE A 65 -2.67 2.50 4.14
CA ILE A 65 -2.59 3.91 3.71
C ILE A 65 -3.95 4.43 3.28
N GLU A 66 -4.72 3.66 2.51
CA GLU A 66 -6.07 4.04 2.11
C GLU A 66 -6.99 4.21 3.34
N ALA A 67 -6.92 3.30 4.30
CA ALA A 67 -7.67 3.39 5.56
C ALA A 67 -7.24 4.60 6.41
N TYR A 68 -5.95 4.90 6.50
CA TYR A 68 -5.43 6.07 7.21
C TYR A 68 -5.81 7.38 6.52
N ARG A 69 -5.67 7.47 5.19
CA ARG A 69 -6.11 8.62 4.40
C ARG A 69 -7.61 8.87 4.55
N ALA A 70 -8.42 7.81 4.61
CA ALA A 70 -9.84 7.93 4.88
C ALA A 70 -10.12 8.51 6.28
N LYS A 71 -9.24 8.30 7.26
CA LYS A 71 -9.37 8.86 8.62
C LYS A 71 -8.83 10.28 8.73
N GLU A 72 -7.66 10.59 8.15
CA GLU A 72 -7.04 11.93 8.17
C GLU A 72 -7.86 12.98 7.41
N GLN A 73 -8.71 12.54 6.48
CA GLN A 73 -9.63 13.43 5.79
C GLN A 73 -10.72 13.99 6.71
N PHE A 74 -10.98 13.43 7.89
CA PHE A 74 -12.01 13.92 8.79
C PHE A 74 -11.41 14.57 10.04
N VAL A 75 -11.93 15.74 10.37
CA VAL A 75 -11.69 16.41 11.64
C VAL A 75 -12.97 16.34 12.46
N GLU A 76 -12.87 15.84 13.68
CA GLU A 76 -13.96 15.88 14.62
C GLU A 76 -14.02 17.25 15.31
N HIS A 77 -15.21 17.87 15.29
CA HIS A 77 -15.47 19.13 15.96
C HIS A 77 -16.92 19.16 16.44
N MET A 78 -17.16 19.64 17.66
CA MET A 78 -18.50 19.70 18.26
C MET A 78 -19.27 18.36 18.24
N GLY A 79 -18.54 17.24 18.27
CA GLY A 79 -19.11 15.88 18.24
C GLY A 79 -19.61 15.41 16.87
N ALA A 80 -19.27 16.10 15.78
CA ALA A 80 -19.50 15.69 14.41
C ALA A 80 -18.18 15.62 13.62
N ALA A 81 -18.17 14.90 12.49
CA ALA A 81 -17.02 14.81 11.60
C ALA A 81 -17.16 15.76 10.39
N PHE A 82 -16.06 16.40 10.00
CA PHE A 82 -15.98 17.32 8.88
C PHE A 82 -14.86 16.92 7.94
N ARG A 83 -15.16 16.79 6.64
CA ARG A 83 -14.17 16.33 5.66
C ARG A 83 -13.34 17.48 5.11
N LYS A 84 -12.01 17.39 5.17
CA LYS A 84 -11.07 18.27 4.47
C LYS A 84 -11.20 18.09 2.96
N ASN A 85 -11.12 19.19 2.22
CA ASN A 85 -11.03 19.19 0.77
C ASN A 85 -9.54 19.16 0.33
N PRO A 86 -9.24 18.76 -0.92
CA PRO A 86 -7.85 18.76 -1.42
C PRO A 86 -7.18 20.13 -1.45
N SER A 87 -7.96 21.21 -1.39
CA SER A 87 -7.49 22.60 -1.37
C SER A 87 -7.16 23.12 0.03
N GLY A 88 -7.27 22.29 1.07
CA GLY A 88 -6.98 22.65 2.46
C GLY A 88 -8.14 23.25 3.27
N GLY A 89 -9.31 23.45 2.66
CA GLY A 89 -10.54 23.84 3.35
C GLY A 89 -11.40 22.64 3.76
N TYR A 90 -12.68 22.88 4.07
CA TYR A 90 -13.63 21.83 4.43
C TYR A 90 -14.75 21.72 3.39
N VAL A 91 -15.27 20.52 3.18
CA VAL A 91 -16.50 20.28 2.41
C VAL A 91 -17.68 20.79 3.23
N ASN A 92 -18.60 21.54 2.60
CA ASN A 92 -19.82 22.04 3.24
C ASN A 92 -20.85 20.94 3.49
N ALA A 93 -20.51 20.02 4.39
CA ALA A 93 -21.30 18.88 4.77
C ALA A 93 -20.90 18.37 6.15
N VAL A 94 -21.88 17.91 6.92
CA VAL A 94 -21.68 17.26 8.21
C VAL A 94 -21.66 15.75 8.01
N TYR A 95 -20.73 15.08 8.68
CA TYR A 95 -20.60 13.62 8.66
C TYR A 95 -20.79 13.06 10.05
N CYS A 96 -21.34 11.85 10.13
CA CYS A 96 -21.42 11.11 11.37
C CYS A 96 -19.99 10.74 11.84
N PRO A 97 -19.61 10.98 13.10
CA PRO A 97 -18.28 10.65 13.61
C PRO A 97 -18.06 9.13 13.70
N ASN A 98 -19.12 8.34 13.85
CA ASN A 98 -19.01 6.89 13.98
C ASN A 98 -19.00 6.18 12.62
N CYS A 99 -19.77 6.68 11.65
CA CYS A 99 -19.95 6.03 10.36
C CYS A 99 -19.18 6.68 9.21
N HIS A 100 -18.68 7.90 9.40
CA HIS A 100 -18.08 8.76 8.36
C HIS A 100 -18.93 8.89 7.08
N LYS A 101 -20.25 8.72 7.22
CA LYS A 101 -21.24 8.96 6.17
C LYS A 101 -21.77 10.37 6.32
N GLN A 102 -21.98 11.04 5.19
CA GLN A 102 -22.65 12.33 5.17
C GLN A 102 -24.07 12.14 5.75
N VAL A 103 -24.46 13.07 6.60
CA VAL A 103 -25.76 13.10 7.25
C VAL A 103 -26.50 14.37 6.84
N GLY A 104 -27.82 14.29 6.85
CA GLY A 104 -28.70 15.43 6.63
C GLY A 104 -29.45 15.80 7.91
N SER A 105 -30.01 16.99 7.90
CA SER A 105 -31.12 17.35 8.79
C SER A 105 -32.40 17.44 7.95
N GLY A 106 -33.53 17.04 8.52
CA GLY A 106 -34.83 17.15 7.83
C GLY A 106 -35.30 18.60 7.68
N PHE A 107 -34.90 19.47 8.61
CA PHE A 107 -35.25 20.91 8.65
C PHE A 107 -34.09 21.72 9.28
N ASP A 108 -34.08 23.03 9.07
CA ASP A 108 -33.00 23.91 9.52
C ASP A 108 -32.88 24.01 11.05
N ASP A 109 -33.98 23.80 11.76
CA ASP A 109 -34.11 23.80 13.23
C ASP A 109 -33.96 22.40 13.86
N PHE A 110 -33.63 21.38 13.05
CA PHE A 110 -33.38 20.03 13.54
C PHE A 110 -31.88 19.71 13.59
N PRO A 111 -31.45 18.86 14.53
CA PRO A 111 -30.10 18.32 14.54
C PRO A 111 -29.90 17.31 13.40
N TYR A 112 -28.66 17.17 12.98
CA TYR A 112 -28.25 16.09 12.09
C TYR A 112 -28.42 14.74 12.76
N HIS A 113 -28.84 13.75 11.98
CA HIS A 113 -29.05 12.39 12.47
C HIS A 113 -28.45 11.36 11.53
N CYS A 114 -27.83 10.33 12.11
CA CYS A 114 -27.31 9.18 11.37
C CYS A 114 -28.24 7.97 11.49
N GLY A 115 -28.95 7.65 10.42
CA GLY A 115 -29.82 6.47 10.38
C GLY A 115 -29.09 5.11 10.50
N SER A 116 -27.76 5.06 10.37
CA SER A 116 -27.00 3.80 10.52
C SER A 116 -26.64 3.48 11.97
N CYS A 117 -26.26 4.47 12.79
CA CYS A 117 -25.79 4.22 14.17
C CYS A 117 -26.57 4.99 15.24
N GLY A 118 -27.58 5.76 14.86
CA GLY A 118 -28.41 6.52 15.79
C GLY A 118 -27.77 7.79 16.35
N TRP A 119 -26.54 8.14 15.93
CA TRP A 119 -25.89 9.37 16.36
C TRP A 119 -26.71 10.61 15.95
N THR A 120 -26.73 11.61 16.83
CA THR A 120 -27.39 12.90 16.61
C THR A 120 -26.43 14.02 16.99
N SER A 121 -26.36 15.09 16.19
CA SER A 121 -25.50 16.24 16.47
C SER A 121 -25.97 17.03 17.69
N ARG A 122 -25.02 17.79 18.28
CA ARG A 122 -25.30 18.74 19.36
C ARG A 122 -25.71 20.13 18.88
N PHE A 123 -25.90 20.28 17.58
CA PHE A 123 -26.20 21.53 16.90
C PHE A 123 -27.20 21.28 15.78
N GLU A 124 -27.94 22.32 15.42
CA GLU A 124 -28.97 22.31 14.38
C GLU A 124 -28.39 22.68 13.01
N ALA A 125 -29.11 22.34 11.93
CA ALA A 125 -28.66 22.62 10.56
C ALA A 125 -28.38 24.11 10.30
N ARG A 126 -29.16 25.03 10.87
CA ARG A 126 -28.93 26.49 10.78
C ARG A 126 -27.60 26.95 11.38
N GLU A 127 -27.00 26.17 12.28
CA GLU A 127 -25.74 26.50 12.94
C GLU A 127 -24.50 26.04 12.15
N THR A 128 -24.69 25.25 11.10
CA THR A 128 -23.61 24.59 10.34
C THR A 128 -22.59 25.58 9.80
N GLU A 129 -23.04 26.70 9.22
CA GLU A 129 -22.13 27.69 8.64
C GLU A 129 -21.23 28.33 9.72
N ARG A 130 -21.78 28.59 10.91
CA ARG A 130 -21.03 29.13 12.05
C ARG A 130 -20.00 28.12 12.55
N ILE A 131 -20.38 26.85 12.66
CA ILE A 131 -19.50 25.77 13.14
C ILE A 131 -18.38 25.50 12.15
N MET A 132 -18.67 25.52 10.86
CA MET A 132 -17.64 25.34 9.83
C MET A 132 -16.58 26.44 9.86
N LYS A 133 -16.96 27.69 10.19
CA LYS A 133 -16.03 28.80 10.39
C LYS A 133 -15.17 28.66 11.65
N SER A 134 -15.57 27.84 12.62
CA SER A 134 -14.79 27.56 13.83
C SER A 134 -13.93 26.30 13.75
N LEU A 135 -13.91 25.62 12.60
CA LEU A 135 -13.04 24.46 12.39
C LEU A 135 -11.56 24.88 12.42
N PRO A 136 -10.68 24.05 13.01
CA PRO A 136 -9.25 24.32 13.00
C PRO A 136 -8.73 24.33 11.55
N GLY A 137 -7.83 25.25 11.24
CA GLY A 137 -7.12 25.31 9.94
C GLY A 137 -6.19 24.12 9.72
#